data_AF-A0A538A3X7-F1
#
_entry.id   AF-A0A538A3X7-F1
#
_cell.length_a   1.000
_cell.length_b   1.000
_cell.length_c   1.000
_cell.angle_alpha   90.00
_cell.angle_beta   90.00
_cell.angle_gamma   90.00
#
_symmetry.space_group_name_H-M   'P 1'
#
loop_
_entity.id
_entity.type
_entity.pdbx_description
1 polymer ?
#
loop_
_entity_poly.entity_id
_entity_poly.type
_entity_poly.pdbx_seq_one_letter_code
_entity_poly.pdbx_strand_id
1 'polypeptide(L)'
;MRPSPIIGLVDTNVDPVPVDYPIPGNDDSIRSCELVIRTVGEAVYEAANAWRDAEAKRQAEEDERRRREEEERQRREAEERAKKEAAEAAAAAAAEGSQAAPAESGQEANA
;
A
#
# COMPACT_ATOMS: atom_id res chain seq x y z
N MET A 1 4.48 22.14 24.64
CA MET A 1 3.66 22.69 23.54
C MET A 1 4.57 23.55 22.67
N ARG A 2 4.66 23.28 21.36
CA ARG A 2 5.29 24.23 20.44
C ARG A 2 4.27 25.34 20.14
N PRO A 3 4.70 26.62 20.08
CA PRO A 3 3.79 27.68 19.67
C PRO A 3 3.30 27.42 18.24
N SER A 4 2.04 27.71 17.98
CA SER A 4 1.48 27.69 16.63
C SER A 4 2.08 28.85 15.83
N PRO A 5 2.44 28.64 14.55
CA PRO A 5 2.88 29.73 13.69
C PRO A 5 1.74 30.74 13.48
N ILE A 6 2.08 32.02 13.50
CA ILE A 6 1.17 33.15 13.40
C ILE A 6 1.33 33.81 12.03
N ILE A 7 0.24 33.84 11.28
CA ILE A 7 0.11 34.58 10.01
C ILE A 7 -0.81 35.76 10.29
N GLY A 8 -0.39 36.98 9.98
CA GLY A 8 -1.11 38.19 10.36
C GLY A 8 -1.09 39.26 9.27
N LEU A 9 -2.22 39.95 9.10
CA LEU A 9 -2.30 41.17 8.31
C LEU A 9 -1.81 42.34 9.16
N VAL A 10 -0.82 43.08 8.69
CA VAL A 10 -0.12 44.13 9.44
C VAL A 10 -0.23 45.46 8.67
N ASP A 11 -0.82 46.47 9.31
CA ASP A 11 -0.84 47.86 8.83
C ASP A 11 0.20 48.71 9.61
N THR A 12 0.31 50.00 9.27
CA THR A 12 1.27 50.98 9.78
C THR A 12 1.29 51.17 11.29
N ASN A 13 0.23 50.78 12.01
CA ASN A 13 0.08 50.91 13.46
C ASN A 13 0.24 49.57 14.21
N VAL A 14 0.51 48.46 13.53
CA VAL A 14 0.69 47.12 14.13
C VAL A 14 2.17 46.76 14.19
N ASP A 15 2.63 46.24 15.35
CA ASP A 15 3.99 45.70 15.50
C ASP A 15 4.08 44.33 14.79
N PRO A 16 4.94 44.14 13.76
CA PRO A 16 5.09 42.88 13.06
C PRO A 16 5.93 41.84 13.81
N VAL A 17 6.69 42.22 14.84
CA VAL A 17 7.61 41.33 15.58
C VAL A 17 6.96 40.04 16.12
N PRO A 18 5.73 40.07 16.68
CA PRO A 18 5.08 38.85 17.17
C PRO A 18 4.48 37.94 16.08
N VAL A 19 4.54 38.33 14.79
CA VAL A 19 3.95 37.59 13.68
C VAL A 19 5.04 36.83 12.91
N ASP A 20 4.92 35.52 12.78
CA ASP A 20 5.91 34.70 12.05
C ASP A 20 5.89 34.98 10.54
N TYR A 21 4.70 35.23 9.99
CA TYR A 21 4.47 35.52 8.57
C TYR A 21 3.62 36.79 8.41
N PRO A 22 4.24 37.98 8.49
CA PRO A 22 3.52 39.24 8.34
C PRO A 22 3.15 39.48 6.88
N ILE A 23 1.87 39.79 6.66
CA ILE A 23 1.32 40.20 5.36
C ILE A 23 1.05 41.71 5.46
N PRO A 24 1.78 42.57 4.73
CA PRO A 24 1.51 44.00 4.77
C PRO A 24 0.18 44.31 4.08
N GLY A 25 -0.70 45.07 4.74
CA GLY A 25 -1.97 45.48 4.17
C GLY A 25 -2.84 46.26 5.15
N ASN A 26 -3.96 46.78 4.64
CA ASN A 26 -4.90 47.57 5.43
C ASN A 26 -5.89 46.64 6.13
N ASP A 27 -5.90 46.60 7.46
CA ASP A 27 -6.80 45.79 8.29
C ASP A 27 -8.13 46.49 8.61
N ASP A 28 -8.19 47.81 8.49
CA ASP A 28 -9.42 48.61 8.63
C ASP A 28 -10.40 48.43 7.46
N SER A 29 -9.94 47.97 6.29
CA SER A 29 -10.77 47.84 5.10
C SER A 29 -11.40 46.44 4.97
N ILE A 30 -12.74 46.39 4.97
CA ILE A 30 -13.51 45.16 4.68
C ILE A 30 -13.06 44.51 3.37
N ARG A 31 -12.82 45.31 2.31
CA ARG A 31 -12.38 44.80 1.01
C ARG A 31 -11.00 44.14 1.07
N SER A 32 -10.10 44.69 1.88
CA SER A 32 -8.75 44.14 2.07
C SER A 32 -8.81 42.82 2.83
N CYS A 33 -9.55 42.80 3.95
CA CYS A 33 -9.78 41.58 4.72
C CYS A 33 -10.45 40.48 3.89
N GLU A 34 -11.48 40.81 3.12
CA GLU A 34 -12.16 39.86 2.22
C GLU A 34 -11.20 39.28 1.18
N LEU A 35 -10.37 40.12 0.55
CA LEU A 35 -9.37 39.67 -0.41
C LEU A 35 -8.38 38.70 0.23
N VAL A 36 -7.79 39.07 1.36
CA VAL A 36 -6.78 38.24 2.06
C VAL A 36 -7.39 36.92 2.50
N ILE A 37 -8.54 36.94 3.17
CA ILE A 37 -9.22 35.74 3.66
C ILE A 37 -9.60 34.83 2.49
N ARG A 38 -10.15 35.38 1.41
CA ARG A 38 -10.52 34.59 0.23
C ARG A 38 -9.31 33.93 -0.41
N THR A 39 -8.24 34.67 -0.65
CA THR A 39 -7.01 34.13 -1.26
C THR A 39 -6.39 33.03 -0.40
N VAL A 40 -6.33 33.21 0.92
CA VAL A 40 -5.84 32.16 1.83
C VAL A 40 -6.77 30.95 1.82
N GLY A 41 -8.08 31.17 1.83
CA GLY A 41 -9.08 30.09 1.79
C GLY A 41 -9.01 29.27 0.50
N GLU A 42 -8.88 29.93 -0.65
CA GLU A 42 -8.69 29.28 -1.96
C GLU A 42 -7.41 28.43 -1.96
N ALA A 43 -6.29 28.98 -1.51
CA ALA A 43 -5.02 28.25 -1.43
C ALA A 43 -5.09 27.02 -0.51
N VAL A 44 -5.73 27.13 0.66
CA VAL A 44 -5.92 26.01 1.59
C VAL A 44 -6.83 24.95 0.98
N TYR A 45 -7.90 25.36 0.30
CA TYR A 45 -8.83 24.44 -0.35
C TYR A 45 -8.14 23.63 -1.46
N GLU A 46 -7.39 24.29 -2.33
CA GLU A 46 -6.61 23.65 -3.39
C GLU A 46 -5.58 22.68 -2.82
N ALA A 47 -4.81 23.11 -1.81
CA ALA A 47 -3.80 22.27 -1.16
C ALA A 47 -4.43 21.04 -0.49
N ALA A 48 -5.57 21.20 0.19
CA ALA A 48 -6.27 20.09 0.83
C ALA A 48 -6.77 19.05 -0.17
N ASN A 49 -7.31 19.50 -1.31
CA ASN A 49 -7.76 18.59 -2.37
C ASN A 49 -6.58 17.85 -3.02
N ALA A 50 -5.52 18.57 -3.38
CA ALA A 50 -4.31 17.96 -3.94
C ALA A 50 -3.70 16.92 -3.00
N TRP A 51 -3.69 17.21 -1.69
CA TRP A 51 -3.22 16.26 -0.67
C TRP A 51 -4.08 15.00 -0.60
N ARG A 52 -5.42 15.14 -0.61
CA ARG A 52 -6.35 14.01 -0.60
C ARG A 52 -6.20 13.13 -1.85
N ASP A 53 -6.04 13.74 -3.02
CA ASP A 53 -5.86 13.01 -4.27
C ASP A 53 -4.53 12.24 -4.28
N ALA A 54 -3.46 12.87 -3.80
CA ALA A 54 -2.15 12.23 -3.66
C ALA A 54 -2.21 11.06 -2.65
N GLU A 55 -2.90 11.25 -1.53
CA GLU A 55 -3.11 10.21 -0.53
C GLU A 55 -3.89 9.03 -1.10
N ALA A 56 -5.01 9.28 -1.79
CA ALA A 56 -5.81 8.24 -2.43
C ALA A 56 -5.02 7.43 -3.47
N LYS A 57 -4.19 8.10 -4.28
CA LYS A 57 -3.30 7.43 -5.23
C LYS A 57 -2.27 6.56 -4.51
N ARG A 58 -1.64 7.07 -3.46
CA ARG A 58 -0.67 6.29 -2.68
C ARG A 58 -1.29 5.02 -2.08
N GLN A 59 -2.48 5.15 -1.49
CA GLN A 59 -3.20 4.01 -0.93
C GLN A 59 -3.54 2.97 -2.02
N ALA A 60 -4.03 3.42 -3.19
CA ALA A 60 -4.33 2.53 -4.30
C ALA A 60 -3.09 1.78 -4.82
N GLU A 61 -1.95 2.46 -4.94
CA GLU A 61 -0.67 1.85 -5.33
C GLU A 61 -0.15 0.86 -4.28
N GLU A 62 -0.34 1.15 -2.99
CA GLU A 62 0.00 0.24 -1.90
C GLU A 62 -0.87 -1.02 -1.89
N ASP A 63 -2.17 -0.87 -2.09
CA ASP A 63 -3.12 -1.99 -2.19
C ASP A 63 -2.83 -2.87 -3.42
N GLU A 64 -2.55 -2.25 -4.57
CA GLU A 64 -2.18 -2.98 -5.79
C GLU A 64 -0.88 -3.78 -5.59
N ARG A 65 0.14 -3.16 -4.99
CA ARG A 65 1.41 -3.82 -4.68
C ARG A 65 1.18 -5.01 -3.75
N ARG A 66 0.43 -4.81 -2.67
CA ARG A 66 0.10 -5.87 -1.71
C ARG A 66 -0.63 -7.04 -2.38
N ARG A 67 -1.61 -6.75 -3.22
CA ARG A 67 -2.34 -7.78 -3.97
C ARG A 67 -1.41 -8.59 -4.88
N ARG A 68 -0.51 -7.93 -5.62
CA ARG A 68 0.47 -8.62 -6.47
C ARG A 68 1.41 -9.51 -5.65
N GLU A 69 1.90 -9.04 -4.51
CA GLU A 69 2.75 -9.82 -3.61
C GLU A 69 2.02 -11.05 -3.04
N GLU A 70 0.74 -10.92 -2.68
CA GLU A 70 -0.10 -12.02 -2.22
C GLU A 70 -0.37 -13.04 -3.33
N GLU A 71 -0.71 -12.59 -4.54
CA GLU A 71 -0.90 -13.45 -5.71
C GLU A 71 0.39 -14.21 -6.08
N GLU A 72 1.56 -13.55 -6.05
CA GLU A 72 2.84 -14.21 -6.26
C GLU A 72 3.16 -15.26 -5.19
N ARG A 73 2.89 -14.96 -3.92
CA ARG A 73 3.10 -15.90 -2.82
C ARG A 73 2.24 -17.15 -2.99
N GLN A 74 0.95 -16.96 -3.27
CA GLN A 74 0.03 -18.07 -3.52
C GLN A 74 0.47 -18.92 -4.71
N ARG A 75 0.94 -18.31 -5.79
CA ARG A 75 1.47 -19.03 -6.96
C ARG A 75 2.69 -19.87 -6.59
N ARG A 76 3.64 -19.32 -5.83
CA ARG A 76 4.86 -20.03 -5.39
C ARG A 76 4.52 -21.21 -4.47
N GLU A 77 3.62 -21.00 -3.52
CA GLU A 77 3.16 -22.05 -2.59
C GLU A 77 2.43 -23.18 -3.33
N ALA A 78 1.57 -22.84 -4.30
CA ALA A 78 0.89 -23.84 -5.13
C ALA A 78 1.86 -24.64 -6.00
N GLU A 79 2.86 -23.99 -6.60
CA GLU A 79 3.91 -24.64 -7.38
C GLU A 79 4.77 -25.57 -6.52
N GLU A 80 5.15 -25.15 -5.32
CA GLU A 80 5.91 -25.98 -4.37
C GLU A 80 5.09 -27.19 -3.92
N ARG A 81 3.81 -27.00 -3.59
CA ARG A 81 2.91 -28.08 -3.19
C ARG A 81 2.73 -29.10 -4.31
N ALA A 82 2.47 -28.64 -5.53
CA ALA A 82 2.35 -29.53 -6.69
C ALA A 82 3.63 -30.33 -6.95
N LYS A 83 4.80 -29.71 -6.78
CA LYS A 83 6.10 -30.39 -6.92
C LYS A 83 6.33 -31.44 -5.83
N LYS A 84 5.95 -31.16 -4.58
CA LYS A 84 6.03 -32.13 -3.47
C LYS A 84 5.09 -33.32 -3.70
N GLU A 85 3.84 -33.06 -4.06
CA GLU A 85 2.84 -34.10 -4.34
C GLU A 85 3.28 -34.99 -5.52
N ALA A 86 3.85 -34.42 -6.59
CA ALA A 86 4.38 -35.19 -7.71
C ALA A 86 5.60 -36.05 -7.33
N ALA A 87 6.51 -35.52 -6.50
CA ALA A 87 7.67 -36.26 -6.01
C ALA A 87 7.26 -37.42 -5.09
N GLU A 88 6.27 -37.21 -4.22
CA GLU A 88 5.73 -38.22 -3.32
C GLU A 88 4.98 -39.33 -4.07
N ALA A 89 4.17 -38.97 -5.07
CA ALA A 89 3.51 -39.94 -5.96
C ALA A 89 4.51 -40.79 -6.76
N ALA A 90 5.59 -40.18 -7.27
CA ALA A 90 6.66 -40.91 -7.95
C ALA A 90 7.41 -41.86 -7.01
N ALA A 91 7.66 -41.45 -5.76
CA ALA A 91 8.29 -42.30 -4.75
C ALA A 91 7.40 -43.48 -4.34
N ALA A 92 6.08 -43.27 -4.20
CA ALA A 92 5.12 -44.33 -3.90
C ALA A 92 5.02 -45.35 -5.04
N ALA A 93 4.96 -44.90 -6.29
CA ALA A 93 4.94 -45.79 -7.47
C ALA A 93 6.23 -46.63 -7.60
N ALA A 94 7.39 -46.06 -7.24
CA ALA A 94 8.66 -46.79 -7.24
C ALA A 94 8.74 -47.86 -6.12
N ALA A 95 8.07 -47.64 -4.98
CA ALA A 95 7.99 -48.63 -3.90
C ALA A 95 7.05 -49.81 -4.24
N GLU A 96 5.92 -49.54 -4.91
CA GLU A 96 4.97 -50.59 -5.33
C GLU A 96 5.51 -51.45 -6.49
N GLY A 97 6.31 -50.88 -7.40
CA GLY A 97 6.96 -51.61 -8.50
C GLY A 97 7.99 -52.65 -8.06
N SER A 98 8.44 -52.64 -6.79
CA SER A 98 9.38 -53.63 -6.24
C SER A 98 8.71 -54.87 -5.65
N GLN A 99 7.37 -54.95 -5.56
CA GLN A 99 6.64 -56.11 -5.01
C GLN A 99 5.96 -57.00 -6.06
N ALA A 100 6.10 -56.73 -7.35
CA ALA A 100 5.55 -57.58 -8.42
C ALA A 100 6.68 -58.24 -9.25
N ALA A 101 7.31 -59.27 -8.69
CA ALA A 101 8.04 -60.29 -9.46
C ALA A 101 7.42 -61.67 -9.15
N PRO A 102 7.01 -62.45 -10.15
CA PRO A 102 6.00 -63.50 -10.02
C PRO A 102 6.57 -64.79 -9.42
N ALA A 103 5.82 -65.38 -8.49
CA ALA A 103 6.06 -66.73 -8.00
C ALA A 103 4.90 -67.64 -8.43
N GLU A 104 4.94 -68.14 -9.67
CA GLU A 104 4.24 -69.37 -10.04
C GLU A 104 5.07 -70.18 -11.05
N SER A 105 5.66 -71.28 -10.59
CA SER A 105 5.72 -72.54 -11.35
C SER A 105 6.12 -73.67 -10.41
N GLY A 106 5.13 -74.49 -10.03
CA GLY A 106 5.28 -75.69 -9.22
C GLY A 106 4.41 -76.81 -9.77
N GLN A 107 4.85 -77.36 -10.91
CA GLN A 107 4.57 -78.67 -11.51
C GLN A 107 3.36 -79.50 -11.02
N GLU A 108 2.40 -79.70 -11.93
CA GLU A 108 1.65 -80.96 -12.03
C GLU A 108 2.61 -82.07 -12.53
N ALA A 109 2.77 -83.12 -11.72
CA ALA A 109 3.43 -84.36 -12.10
C ALA A 109 2.57 -85.57 -11.69
N ASN A 110 1.87 -86.11 -12.68
CA ASN A 110 1.68 -87.53 -13.00
C ASN A 110 1.52 -88.55 -11.84
N ALA A 111 0.31 -89.12 -11.69
CA ALA A 111 0.03 -90.55 -11.43
C ALA A 111 -1.48 -90.83 -11.49
#